data_AF-A0A2P5FLP9-F1
#
_entry.id   AF-A0A2P5FLP9-F1
#
_cell.length_a   1.000
_cell.length_b   1.000
_cell.length_c   1.000
_cell.angle_alpha   90.00
_cell.angle_beta   90.00
_cell.angle_gamma   90.00
#
_symmetry.space_group_name_H-M   'P 1'
#
loop_
_entity.id
_entity.type
_entity.pdbx_description
1 polymer ?
#
loop_
_entity_poly.entity_id
_entity_poly.type
_entity_poly.pdbx_seq_one_letter_code
_entity_poly.pdbx_strand_id
1 'polypeptide(L)'
;MKSWDRVKTERYNFAGGRGVREEQGMILSWLTSRQRNSVLYMGFETLTRFHKTQLAGTAHGIESSGHPFIWVVWKIRSWVLI
;
A
#
# COMPACT_ATOMS: atom_id res chain seq x y z
N MET A 1 -8.11 -0.04 -15.88
CA MET A 1 -7.51 -0.27 -14.54
C MET A 1 -8.18 -1.47 -13.89
N LYS A 2 -7.95 -2.68 -14.44
CA LYS A 2 -8.57 -3.96 -14.01
C LYS A 2 -7.51 -5.04 -13.67
N SER A 3 -6.26 -4.64 -13.48
CA SER A 3 -5.13 -5.58 -13.30
C SER A 3 -4.78 -5.83 -11.83
N TRP A 4 -5.39 -5.09 -10.90
CA TRP A 4 -4.98 -5.09 -9.49
C TRP A 4 -5.69 -6.14 -8.62
N ASP A 5 -6.56 -6.96 -9.21
CA ASP A 5 -7.32 -7.99 -8.49
C ASP A 5 -6.53 -9.30 -8.33
N ARG A 6 -5.32 -9.40 -8.91
CA ARG A 6 -4.52 -10.63 -8.95
C ARG A 6 -3.40 -10.73 -7.90
N VAL A 7 -3.02 -9.61 -7.30
CA VAL A 7 -2.08 -9.62 -6.18
C VAL A 7 -2.91 -9.74 -4.92
N LYS A 8 -2.57 -10.67 -4.03
CA LYS A 8 -3.10 -10.77 -2.65
C LYS A 8 -2.74 -9.52 -1.86
N THR A 9 -3.31 -8.39 -2.24
CA THR A 9 -3.15 -7.09 -1.62
C THR A 9 -4.39 -6.96 -0.76
N GLU A 10 -4.30 -7.40 0.49
CA GLU A 10 -5.31 -7.08 1.49
C GLU A 10 -5.31 -5.55 1.63
N ARG A 11 -6.31 -4.91 1.01
CA ARG A 11 -6.48 -3.46 1.05
C ARG A 11 -7.20 -3.11 2.33
N TYR A 12 -6.45 -2.67 3.32
CA TYR A 12 -7.00 -2.15 4.56
C TYR A 12 -7.39 -0.68 4.38
N ASN A 13 -8.68 -0.37 4.55
CA ASN A 13 -9.22 0.97 4.39
C ASN A 13 -9.43 1.59 5.78
N PHE A 14 -8.49 2.42 6.20
CA PHE A 14 -8.56 3.14 7.48
C PHE A 14 -9.56 4.32 7.42
N ALA A 15 -10.86 4.02 7.38
CA ALA A 15 -11.90 4.98 7.71
C ALA A 15 -12.20 4.85 9.22
N GLY A 16 -11.87 5.87 10.01
CA GLY A 16 -11.85 5.85 11.47
C GLY A 16 -13.10 5.23 12.12
N GLY A 17 -12.91 4.08 12.79
CA GLY A 17 -13.94 3.30 13.49
C GLY A 17 -13.35 1.99 14.02
N ARG A 18 -14.14 1.20 14.79
CA ARG A 18 -13.70 -0.06 15.45
C ARG A 18 -12.93 -1.05 14.54
N GLY A 19 -13.18 -1.04 13.24
CA GLY A 19 -12.45 -1.85 12.25
C GLY A 19 -10.94 -1.58 12.20
N VAL A 20 -10.50 -0.35 12.52
CA VAL A 20 -9.08 0.03 12.48
C VAL A 20 -8.22 -0.81 13.43
N ARG A 21 -8.73 -1.19 14.62
CA ARG A 21 -7.96 -1.97 15.61
C ARG A 21 -7.78 -3.43 15.18
N GLU A 22 -8.79 -4.00 14.52
CA GLU A 22 -8.75 -5.37 14.01
C GLU A 22 -7.82 -5.47 12.80
N GLU A 23 -7.91 -4.53 11.87
CA GLU A 23 -6.99 -4.41 10.73
C GLU A 23 -5.53 -4.21 11.18
N GLN A 24 -5.30 -3.38 12.21
CA GLN A 24 -3.99 -3.23 12.84
C GLN A 24 -3.48 -4.57 13.40
N GLY A 25 -4.33 -5.33 14.09
CA GLY A 25 -3.98 -6.65 14.61
C GLY A 25 -3.58 -7.63 13.51
N MET A 26 -4.30 -7.64 12.38
CA MET A 26 -3.98 -8.48 11.22
C MET A 26 -2.63 -8.10 10.59
N ILE A 27 -2.38 -6.81 10.35
CA ILE A 27 -1.11 -6.33 9.77
C ILE A 27 0.07 -6.65 10.71
N LEU A 28 -0.10 -6.43 12.01
CA LEU A 28 0.95 -6.72 12.99
C LEU A 28 1.22 -8.23 13.11
N SER A 29 0.18 -9.06 13.06
CA SER A 29 0.33 -10.51 13.03
C SER A 29 1.05 -10.98 11.76
N TRP A 30 0.65 -10.47 10.59
CA TRP A 30 1.32 -10.74 9.32
C TRP A 30 2.79 -10.33 9.36
N LEU A 31 3.10 -9.13 9.88
CA LEU A 31 4.46 -8.63 9.99
C LEU A 31 5.33 -9.49 10.92
N THR A 32 4.76 -9.92 12.06
CA THR A 32 5.43 -10.78 13.04
C THR A 32 5.70 -12.19 12.49
N SER A 33 4.94 -12.64 11.49
CA SER A 33 5.17 -13.93 10.82
C SER A 33 6.35 -13.94 9.84
N ARG A 34 6.91 -12.77 9.49
CA ARG A 34 8.02 -12.65 8.54
C ARG A 34 9.37 -12.70 9.23
N GLN A 35 10.41 -13.04 8.46
CA GLN A 35 11.78 -13.02 8.96
C GLN A 35 12.17 -11.58 9.33
N ARG A 36 13.05 -11.42 10.33
CA ARG A 36 13.56 -10.11 10.72
C ARG A 36 14.24 -9.42 9.53
N ASN A 37 14.00 -8.12 9.36
CA ASN A 37 14.57 -7.31 8.29
C ASN A 37 14.24 -7.79 6.85
N SER A 38 13.13 -8.52 6.67
CA SER A 38 12.74 -9.06 5.36
C SER A 38 11.58 -8.33 4.67
N VAL A 39 10.96 -7.36 5.35
CA VAL A 39 9.78 -6.63 4.85
C VAL A 39 10.16 -5.20 4.50
N LEU A 40 9.88 -4.80 3.26
CA LEU A 40 10.04 -3.41 2.83
C LEU A 40 8.85 -2.57 3.29
N TYR A 41 9.09 -1.51 4.05
CA TYR A 41 8.10 -0.48 4.32
C TYR A 41 8.33 0.71 3.37
N MET A 42 7.29 1.11 2.66
CA MET A 42 7.28 2.29 1.81
C MET A 42 6.09 3.18 2.16
N GLY A 43 6.36 4.37 2.66
CA GLY A 43 5.38 5.41 2.92
C GLY A 43 5.88 6.72 2.33
N PHE A 44 5.05 7.36 1.51
CA PHE A 44 5.38 8.67 0.98
C PHE A 44 4.73 9.76 1.83
N GLU A 45 5.50 10.82 2.11
CA GLU A 45 5.02 12.02 2.78
C GLU A 45 3.80 12.61 2.07
N THR A 46 2.96 13.29 2.82
CA THR A 46 1.66 13.83 2.37
C THR A 46 1.74 14.76 1.15
N LEU A 47 2.90 15.37 0.91
CA LEU A 47 3.16 16.27 -0.22
C LEU A 47 3.55 15.53 -1.51
N THR A 48 3.80 14.23 -1.44
CA THR A 48 4.29 13.46 -2.59
C THR A 48 3.12 13.09 -3.51
N ARG A 49 3.02 13.79 -4.64
CA ARG A 49 2.03 13.47 -5.69
C ARG A 49 2.67 12.64 -6.79
N PHE A 50 2.22 11.39 -6.93
CA PHE A 50 2.65 10.53 -8.04
C PHE A 50 1.78 10.75 -9.26
N HIS A 51 2.39 10.90 -10.43
CA HIS A 51 1.67 10.64 -11.68
C HIS A 51 1.23 9.18 -11.71
N LYS A 52 0.05 8.90 -12.31
CA LYS A 52 -0.49 7.53 -12.40
C LYS A 52 0.50 6.54 -13.02
N THR A 53 1.27 7.00 -14.01
CA THR A 53 2.31 6.21 -14.69
C THR A 53 3.44 5.82 -13.75
N GLN A 54 3.92 6.76 -12.93
CA GLN A 54 4.96 6.50 -11.94
C GLN A 54 4.47 5.53 -10.86
N LEU A 55 3.23 5.72 -10.39
CA LEU A 55 2.62 4.80 -9.42
C LEU A 55 2.50 3.38 -9.97
N ALA A 56 2.12 3.23 -11.24
CA ALA A 56 2.05 1.94 -11.91
C ALA A 56 3.45 1.30 -12.11
N GLY A 57 4.45 2.10 -12.49
CA GLY A 57 5.83 1.63 -12.63
C GLY A 57 6.41 1.15 -11.30
N THR A 58 6.24 1.92 -10.22
CA THR A 58 6.65 1.54 -8.86
C THR A 58 5.96 0.24 -8.42
N ALA A 59 4.65 0.13 -8.63
CA ALA A 59 3.90 -1.07 -8.30
C ALA A 59 4.45 -2.32 -9.00
N HIS A 60 4.70 -2.20 -10.31
CA HIS A 60 5.24 -3.29 -11.11
C HIS A 60 6.65 -3.69 -10.65
N GLY A 61 7.50 -2.72 -10.33
CA GLY A 61 8.84 -2.98 -9.81
C GLY A 61 8.83 -3.70 -8.46
N ILE A 62 7.97 -3.27 -7.53
CA ILE A 62 7.83 -3.91 -6.22
C ILE A 62 7.27 -5.33 -6.36
N GLU A 63 6.23 -5.52 -7.18
CA GLU A 63 5.65 -6.85 -7.47
C GLU A 63 6.70 -7.81 -8.04
N SER A 64 7.52 -7.32 -8.98
CA SER A 64 8.57 -8.12 -9.63
C SER A 64 9.74 -8.45 -8.70
N SER A 65 9.92 -7.72 -7.60
CA SER A 65 11.02 -7.95 -6.65
C SER A 65 10.87 -9.24 -5.83
N GLY A 66 9.65 -9.78 -5.73
CA GLY A 66 9.35 -10.96 -4.91
C GLY A 66 9.49 -10.76 -3.39
N HIS A 67 9.85 -9.54 -2.94
CA HIS A 67 9.97 -9.23 -1.52
C HIS A 67 8.62 -8.93 -0.89
N PRO A 68 8.36 -9.37 0.35
CA PRO A 68 7.21 -8.90 1.12
C PRO A 68 7.32 -7.38 1.35
N PHE A 69 6.22 -6.66 1.18
CA PHE A 69 6.20 -5.21 1.36
C PHE A 69 4.90 -4.71 1.99
N ILE A 70 4.99 -3.55 2.64
CA ILE A 70 3.87 -2.72 3.06
C ILE A 70 4.03 -1.39 2.34
N TRP A 71 3.01 -0.99 1.57
CA TRP A 71 3.01 0.27 0.84
C TRP A 71 1.80 1.12 1.20
N VAL A 72 2.06 2.31 1.74
CA VAL A 72 1.02 3.30 2.05
C VAL A 72 0.82 4.20 0.84
N VAL A 73 -0.35 4.10 0.20
CA VAL A 73 -0.71 4.89 -0.99
C VAL A 73 -1.93 5.75 -0.69
N TRP A 74 -1.79 7.06 -0.91
CA TRP A 74 -2.89 8.00 -0.76
C TRP A 74 -3.77 8.04 -2.00
N LYS A 75 -5.09 8.12 -1.82
CA LYS A 75 -6.01 8.40 -2.92
C LYS A 75 -5.82 9.85 -3.36
N ILE A 76 -5.17 10.04 -4.51
CA ILE A 76 -5.05 11.35 -5.14
C ILE A 76 -6.46 11.82 -5.50
N ARG A 77 -7.00 12.79 -4.77
CA ARG A 77 -8.23 13.47 -5.16
C ARG A 77 -7.86 14.47 -6.26
N SER A 78 -8.25 14.18 -7.50
CA SER A 78 -8.17 15.16 -8.58
C SER A 78 -9.15 16.29 -8.30
N TRP A 79 -8.68 17.37 -7.67
CA TRP A 79 -9.37 18.65 -7.63
C TRP A 79 -8.41 19.71 -8.15
N VAL A 80 -8.30 19.78 -9.48
CA VAL A 80 -7.95 21.02 -10.19
C VAL A 80 -8.73 20.94 -11.50
N LEU A 81 -9.88 21.61 -11.53
CA LEU A 81 -10.42 22.19 -12.75
C LEU A 81 -10.02 23.67 -12.66
N ILE A 82 -9.13 24.10 -13.54
CA ILE A 82 -8.98 25.50 -13.95
C ILE A 82 -9.64 25.64 -15.30
#